data_AF-A0A9W3A4B7-F1
#
_entry.id   AF-A0A9W3A4B7-F1
#
_cell.length_a   1.000
_cell.length_b   1.000
_cell.length_c   1.000
_cell.angle_alpha   90.00
_cell.angle_beta   90.00
_cell.angle_gamma   90.00
#
_symmetry.space_group_name_H-M   'P 1'
#
loop_
_entity.id
_entity.type
_entity.pdbx_description
1 polymer ?
#
loop_
_entity_poly.entity_id
_entity_poly.type
_entity_poly.pdbx_seq_one_letter_code
_entity_poly.pdbx_strand_id
1 'polypeptide(L)'
;MGSGSATSILLLSGCILQCISAVYGSRNCDLLNIMDGDIKVSSSELCLAEFVTKECSPFVKSLNTDDLPSDFQGSSFSAVKLSNLNIVGLVNDYLDNSNTLYKCPGLRIEWDAPKSDDSYKNVKGYLIHWQYETNIGCRLFHFNSSNTLLLQKVRFYYDIQYLYASGANYIVRAYSILSSEAKGKEEIDNSALMLRSFPMYKYAADPALWSPSVILKTSPKGSIEVKFTLSPPEFELTQFRIQLVKYSYDLNNYYKAQDYHGNLYTPSEPEGVVHFLNLTSDLYSIVLQPIDPFSNIEHQCLCWKTISHSMCPAEQCCENICMMIVTQWFQLNVTETSKAPLPDVYQSIDTKNET
;
A
#
# COMPACT_ATOMS: atom_id res chain seq x y z
N MET A 1 7.41 27.24 61.78
CA MET A 1 6.39 26.17 61.94
C MET A 1 5.29 26.46 60.94
N GLY A 2 4.95 25.68 59.92
CA GLY A 2 5.50 24.50 59.26
C GLY A 2 4.99 24.58 57.81
N SER A 3 5.82 24.29 56.80
CA SER A 3 5.75 23.07 55.98
C SER A 3 4.37 22.75 55.36
N GLY A 4 4.29 22.84 54.03
CA GLY A 4 3.20 22.32 53.22
C GLY A 4 3.51 22.50 51.73
N SER A 5 4.44 21.71 51.20
CA SER A 5 4.17 20.64 50.21
C SER A 5 3.91 21.16 48.80
N ALA A 6 4.99 21.33 48.04
CA ALA A 6 4.96 21.40 46.59
C ALA A 6 4.61 20.02 46.02
N THR A 7 3.39 19.87 45.50
CA THR A 7 2.98 18.66 44.78
C THR A 7 3.70 18.62 43.43
N SER A 8 4.68 17.74 43.35
CA SER A 8 5.41 17.45 42.13
C SER A 8 4.48 16.77 41.13
N ILE A 9 4.30 17.39 39.96
CA ILE A 9 3.65 16.77 38.81
C ILE A 9 4.61 15.71 38.28
N LEU A 10 4.36 14.45 38.63
CA LEU A 10 4.96 13.29 37.98
C LEU A 10 4.43 13.24 36.54
N LEU A 11 5.24 13.78 35.62
CA LEU A 11 5.18 13.45 34.20
C LEU A 11 5.45 11.95 34.07
N LEU A 12 4.38 11.16 34.01
CA LEU A 12 4.38 9.82 33.43
C LEU A 12 4.70 9.97 31.93
N SER A 13 5.97 10.20 31.63
CA SER A 13 6.54 9.90 30.33
C SER A 13 6.51 8.38 30.19
N GLY A 14 5.38 7.88 29.69
CA GLY A 14 5.26 6.51 29.21
C GLY A 14 6.41 6.27 28.24
N CYS A 15 7.24 5.29 28.58
CA CYS A 15 8.35 4.82 27.76
C CYS A 15 7.82 4.47 26.36
N ILE A 16 7.90 5.42 25.44
CA ILE A 16 7.92 5.13 24.01
C ILE A 16 9.24 4.39 23.82
N LEU A 17 9.14 3.07 23.77
CA LEU A 17 10.24 2.17 23.48
C LEU A 17 10.84 2.60 22.14
N GLN A 18 11.93 3.36 22.22
CA GLN A 18 12.81 3.61 21.10
C GLN A 18 13.40 2.26 20.67
N CYS A 19 12.77 1.61 19.69
CA CYS A 19 13.46 0.62 18.87
C CYS A 19 14.47 1.35 17.99
N ILE A 20 15.60 1.76 18.61
CA ILE A 20 16.84 2.04 17.91
C ILE A 20 17.35 0.70 17.37
N SER A 21 16.87 0.31 16.20
CA SER A 21 17.61 -0.58 15.32
C SER A 21 18.43 0.29 14.37
N ALA A 22 19.58 0.75 14.85
CA ALA A 22 20.69 0.96 13.93
C ALA A 22 21.07 -0.44 13.43
N VAL A 23 20.76 -0.77 12.18
CA VAL A 23 21.25 -1.99 11.54
C VAL A 23 22.16 -1.55 10.41
N TYR A 24 23.38 -1.16 10.75
CA TYR A 24 24.49 -1.20 9.80
C TYR A 24 24.95 -2.65 9.72
N GLY A 25 24.34 -3.43 8.82
CA GLY A 25 24.73 -4.82 8.61
C GLY A 25 24.09 -5.37 7.34
N SER A 26 24.93 -5.86 6.42
CA SER A 26 24.49 -6.68 5.30
C SER A 26 23.82 -7.94 5.86
N ARG A 27 22.59 -8.22 5.42
CA ARG A 27 21.89 -9.47 5.69
C ARG A 27 21.89 -10.33 4.43
N ASN A 28 21.79 -11.64 4.63
CA ASN A 28 21.36 -12.52 3.56
C ASN A 28 19.96 -12.09 3.13
N CYS A 29 19.67 -12.10 1.84
CA CYS A 29 18.41 -11.65 1.27
C CYS A 29 17.24 -12.63 1.55
N ASP A 30 17.16 -13.15 2.76
CA ASP A 30 16.24 -14.22 3.18
C ASP A 30 14.78 -13.73 3.21
N LEU A 31 14.58 -12.41 3.34
CA LEU A 31 13.25 -11.78 3.32
C LEU A 31 12.77 -11.42 1.90
N LEU A 32 13.65 -11.51 0.90
CA LEU A 32 13.30 -11.31 -0.49
C LEU A 32 12.90 -12.66 -1.10
N ASN A 33 11.64 -12.76 -1.54
CA ASN A 33 11.17 -13.93 -2.28
C ASN A 33 11.27 -13.67 -3.78
N ILE A 34 11.76 -14.66 -4.52
CA ILE A 34 11.92 -14.61 -5.98
C ILE A 34 11.15 -15.79 -6.57
N MET A 35 10.30 -15.53 -7.55
CA MET A 35 9.47 -16.53 -8.22
C MET A 35 9.71 -16.49 -9.72
N ASP A 36 9.98 -17.64 -10.35
CA ASP A 36 9.91 -17.84 -11.80
C ASP A 36 8.63 -18.61 -12.13
N GLY A 37 7.60 -17.89 -12.59
CA GLY A 37 6.23 -18.39 -12.60
C GLY A 37 5.79 -18.77 -11.18
N ASP A 38 5.47 -20.06 -10.98
CA ASP A 38 5.05 -20.60 -9.68
C ASP A 38 6.19 -21.25 -8.88
N ILE A 39 7.42 -21.20 -9.39
CA ILE A 39 8.59 -21.86 -8.77
C ILE A 39 9.37 -20.84 -7.93
N LYS A 40 9.56 -21.15 -6.64
CA LYS A 40 10.42 -20.34 -5.76
C LYS A 40 11.89 -20.55 -6.12
N VAL A 41 12.56 -19.46 -6.48
CA VAL A 41 14.01 -19.41 -6.73
C VAL A 41 14.72 -19.02 -5.45
N SER A 42 15.89 -19.63 -5.19
CA SER A 42 16.70 -19.26 -4.03
C SER A 42 17.14 -17.81 -4.13
N SER A 43 16.92 -17.01 -3.09
CA SER A 43 17.31 -15.61 -3.09
C SER A 43 18.83 -15.42 -3.17
N SER A 44 19.61 -16.40 -2.70
CA SER A 44 21.08 -16.39 -2.79
C SER A 44 21.64 -16.54 -4.21
N GLU A 45 20.84 -17.00 -5.18
CA GLU A 45 21.26 -17.13 -6.59
C GLU A 45 21.31 -15.78 -7.33
N LEU A 46 20.57 -14.79 -6.80
CA LEU A 46 20.35 -13.49 -7.45
C LEU A 46 20.72 -12.31 -6.55
N CYS A 47 20.38 -12.36 -5.27
CA CYS A 47 20.60 -11.28 -4.33
C CYS A 47 21.85 -11.56 -3.48
N LEU A 48 22.85 -10.68 -3.65
CA LEU A 48 24.14 -10.74 -2.97
C LEU A 48 24.06 -10.22 -1.54
N ALA A 49 23.30 -9.15 -1.33
CA ALA A 49 23.19 -8.49 -0.03
C ALA A 49 21.88 -7.70 0.11
N GLU A 50 21.33 -7.69 1.32
CA GLU A 50 20.26 -6.78 1.74
C GLU A 50 20.84 -5.75 2.71
N PHE A 51 20.59 -4.47 2.43
CA PHE A 51 20.95 -3.36 3.32
C PHE A 51 19.70 -2.75 3.92
N VAL A 52 19.73 -2.63 5.25
CA VAL A 52 18.70 -1.99 6.06
C VAL A 52 19.21 -0.61 6.46
N THR A 53 18.51 0.46 6.07
CA THR A 53 18.84 1.79 6.57
C THR A 53 17.57 2.56 6.94
N LYS A 54 17.71 3.50 7.88
CA LYS A 54 16.65 4.42 8.29
C LYS A 54 16.67 5.71 7.45
N GLU A 55 17.75 5.97 6.73
CA GLU A 55 17.94 7.16 5.91
C GLU A 55 18.26 6.76 4.48
N CYS A 56 17.22 6.57 3.66
CA CYS A 56 17.38 6.42 2.21
C CYS A 56 17.10 7.69 1.41
N SER A 57 16.70 8.76 2.09
CA SER A 57 16.41 10.05 1.48
C SER A 57 17.57 10.57 0.61
N PRO A 58 18.86 10.42 0.99
CA PRO A 58 19.97 10.78 0.12
C PRO A 58 19.94 10.01 -1.21
N PHE A 59 19.72 8.69 -1.19
CA PHE A 59 19.62 7.87 -2.41
C PHE A 59 18.53 8.33 -3.37
N VAL A 60 17.35 8.66 -2.83
CA VAL A 60 16.19 9.09 -3.62
C VAL A 60 16.43 10.49 -4.22
N LYS A 61 17.20 11.35 -3.53
CA LYS A 61 17.41 12.75 -3.92
C LYS A 61 18.63 12.97 -4.81
N SER A 62 19.71 12.21 -4.63
CA SER A 62 21.00 12.53 -5.26
C SER A 62 21.46 11.48 -6.27
N LEU A 63 21.02 10.22 -6.15
CA LEU A 63 21.65 9.07 -6.83
C LEU A 63 23.19 9.13 -6.76
N ASN A 64 23.72 9.68 -5.66
CA ASN A 64 25.16 9.84 -5.49
C ASN A 64 25.77 8.50 -5.07
N THR A 65 26.85 8.11 -5.73
CA THR A 65 27.60 6.88 -5.47
C THR A 65 28.18 6.84 -4.07
N ASP A 66 28.51 8.01 -3.49
CA ASP A 66 29.13 8.11 -2.16
C ASP A 66 28.18 7.70 -1.03
N ASP A 67 26.87 7.76 -1.28
CA ASP A 67 25.88 7.37 -0.28
C ASP A 67 25.68 5.85 -0.28
N LEU A 68 26.01 5.13 -1.36
CA LEU A 68 25.74 3.69 -1.51
C LEU A 68 26.73 2.85 -0.68
N PRO A 69 26.31 1.67 -0.17
CA PRO A 69 27.23 0.74 0.47
C PRO A 69 28.41 0.43 -0.46
N SER A 70 29.60 0.23 0.11
CA SER A 70 30.85 -0.02 -0.62
C SER A 70 30.80 -1.17 -1.62
N ASP A 71 29.81 -2.04 -1.49
CA ASP A 71 29.57 -3.20 -2.37
C ASP A 71 28.97 -2.78 -3.73
N PHE A 72 28.39 -1.58 -3.82
CA PHE A 72 27.99 -0.95 -5.09
C PHE A 72 29.19 -0.20 -5.70
N GLN A 73 30.19 -0.94 -6.19
CA GLN A 73 31.34 -0.35 -6.87
C GLN A 73 31.00 -0.02 -8.34
N GLY A 74 31.30 1.20 -8.80
CA GLY A 74 31.15 1.60 -10.21
C GLY A 74 30.96 3.11 -10.42
N SER A 75 31.10 3.56 -11.67
CA SER A 75 30.71 4.92 -12.08
C SER A 75 29.19 5.06 -12.15
N SER A 76 28.68 6.18 -11.64
CA SER A 76 27.29 6.70 -11.65
C SER A 76 26.14 5.69 -11.86
N PHE A 77 25.25 5.57 -10.88
CA PHE A 77 24.05 4.77 -11.01
C PHE A 77 22.85 5.61 -11.47
N SER A 78 21.86 4.95 -12.06
CA SER A 78 20.54 5.55 -12.29
C SER A 78 19.47 4.73 -11.59
N ALA A 79 18.43 5.39 -11.09
CA ALA A 79 17.25 4.71 -10.58
C ALA A 79 16.10 4.88 -11.57
N VAL A 80 15.51 3.77 -11.96
CA VAL A 80 14.33 3.73 -12.81
C VAL A 80 13.17 3.18 -12.00
N LYS A 81 11.99 3.79 -12.16
CA LYS A 81 10.78 3.33 -11.48
C LYS A 81 10.33 1.98 -12.02
N LEU A 82 9.75 1.16 -11.15
CA LEU A 82 9.14 -0.10 -11.56
C LEU A 82 7.79 0.16 -12.25
N SER A 83 7.63 -0.36 -13.46
CA SER A 83 6.41 -0.21 -14.27
C SER A 83 5.22 -1.01 -13.71
N ASN A 84 5.49 -2.13 -13.04
CA ASN A 84 4.50 -3.06 -12.51
C ASN A 84 4.65 -3.26 -11.00
N LEU A 85 4.48 -2.19 -10.21
CA LEU A 85 4.38 -2.32 -8.77
C LEU A 85 2.96 -2.76 -8.38
N ASN A 86 2.88 -3.88 -7.64
CA ASN A 86 1.68 -4.33 -6.95
C ASN A 86 1.92 -4.29 -5.44
N ILE A 87 0.89 -3.93 -4.69
CA ILE A 87 0.92 -3.91 -3.24
C ILE A 87 -0.27 -4.69 -2.75
N VAL A 88 -0.03 -5.53 -1.75
CA VAL A 88 -1.03 -6.36 -1.08
C VAL A 88 -0.98 -6.08 0.42
N GLY A 89 -2.12 -5.77 1.02
CA GLY A 89 -2.25 -5.60 2.46
C GLY A 89 -2.09 -6.93 3.19
N LEU A 90 -1.31 -6.93 4.27
CA LEU A 90 -1.11 -8.10 5.14
C LEU A 90 -1.70 -7.85 6.52
N VAL A 91 -2.11 -8.93 7.17
CA VAL A 91 -2.50 -8.96 8.59
C VAL A 91 -1.55 -9.92 9.29
N ASN A 92 -0.67 -9.40 10.14
CA ASN A 92 0.38 -10.17 10.78
C ASN A 92 0.10 -10.41 12.25
N ASP A 93 0.41 -11.61 12.73
CA ASP A 93 0.32 -11.97 14.13
C ASP A 93 1.51 -11.40 14.91
N TYR A 94 1.22 -10.74 16.03
CA TYR A 94 2.22 -10.20 16.94
C TYR A 94 1.89 -10.64 18.37
N LEU A 95 2.81 -11.35 19.02
CA LEU A 95 2.72 -11.69 20.43
C LEU A 95 3.53 -10.66 21.22
N ASP A 96 2.85 -9.96 22.13
CA ASP A 96 3.54 -9.06 23.05
C ASP A 96 4.25 -9.83 24.19
N ASN A 97 4.95 -9.11 25.06
CA ASN A 97 5.65 -9.70 26.21
C ASN A 97 4.71 -10.34 27.24
N SER A 98 3.41 -10.08 27.17
CA SER A 98 2.39 -10.68 28.04
C SER A 98 1.73 -11.93 27.42
N ASN A 99 2.24 -12.40 26.28
CA ASN A 99 1.62 -13.44 25.44
C ASN A 99 0.21 -13.08 24.95
N THR A 100 -0.11 -11.80 24.89
CA THR A 100 -1.33 -11.32 24.25
C THR A 100 -1.09 -11.27 22.74
N LEU A 101 -1.97 -11.93 21.98
CA LEU A 101 -1.95 -11.91 20.53
C LEU A 101 -2.62 -10.63 19.99
N TYR A 102 -1.90 -9.94 19.13
CA TYR A 102 -2.34 -8.77 18.38
C TYR A 102 -2.29 -9.06 16.89
N LYS A 103 -3.14 -8.34 16.15
CA LYS A 103 -3.13 -8.27 14.70
C LYS A 103 -2.54 -6.92 14.28
N CYS A 104 -1.44 -6.98 13.55
CA CYS A 104 -0.69 -5.82 13.09
C CYS A 104 -0.84 -5.64 11.58
N PRO A 105 -0.96 -4.39 11.08
CA PRO A 105 -0.94 -4.14 9.65
C PRO A 105 0.47 -4.41 9.09
N GLY A 106 0.50 -5.04 7.92
CA GLY A 106 1.70 -5.20 7.12
C GLY A 106 1.43 -4.98 5.63
N LEU A 107 2.46 -5.16 4.83
CA LEU A 107 2.42 -4.92 3.41
C LEU A 107 3.32 -5.91 2.67
N ARG A 108 2.81 -6.50 1.60
CA ARG A 108 3.61 -7.19 0.59
C ARG A 108 3.78 -6.30 -0.61
N ILE A 109 5.03 -6.09 -1.01
CA ILE A 109 5.39 -5.32 -2.20
C ILE A 109 5.84 -6.32 -3.26
N GLU A 110 5.18 -6.30 -4.42
CA GLU A 110 5.45 -7.22 -5.52
C GLU A 110 5.83 -6.45 -6.77
N TRP A 111 6.85 -6.92 -7.47
CA TRP A 111 7.27 -6.31 -8.72
C TRP A 111 7.88 -7.32 -9.67
N ASP A 112 7.67 -7.09 -10.96
CA ASP A 112 8.34 -7.84 -12.02
C ASP A 112 9.72 -7.22 -12.30
N ALA A 113 10.67 -8.05 -12.74
CA ALA A 113 11.91 -7.54 -13.31
C ALA A 113 11.66 -6.68 -14.58
N PRO A 114 12.57 -5.75 -14.93
CA PRO A 114 12.51 -5.01 -16.19
C PRO A 114 12.43 -5.93 -17.41
N LYS A 115 11.53 -5.61 -18.34
CA LYS A 115 11.23 -6.46 -19.51
C LYS A 115 12.15 -6.24 -20.72
N SER A 116 12.86 -5.12 -20.78
CA SER A 116 13.74 -4.79 -21.91
C SER A 116 15.10 -5.48 -21.79
N ASP A 117 15.61 -5.96 -22.93
CA ASP A 117 16.88 -6.69 -23.02
C ASP A 117 18.10 -5.92 -22.51
N ASP A 118 18.05 -4.61 -22.63
CA ASP A 118 19.10 -3.70 -22.16
C ASP A 118 18.96 -3.36 -20.67
N SER A 119 17.74 -3.35 -20.11
CA SER A 119 17.55 -2.95 -18.71
C SER A 119 17.88 -4.06 -17.74
N TYR A 120 17.41 -5.30 -17.95
CA TYR A 120 17.64 -6.38 -16.97
C TYR A 120 19.12 -6.77 -16.84
N LYS A 121 19.92 -6.65 -17.92
CA LYS A 121 21.38 -6.90 -17.88
C LYS A 121 22.13 -5.89 -17.02
N ASN A 122 21.56 -4.70 -16.90
CA ASN A 122 22.16 -3.57 -16.21
C ASN A 122 21.58 -3.35 -14.81
N VAL A 123 20.58 -4.14 -14.38
CA VAL A 123 20.07 -4.08 -13.01
C VAL A 123 21.14 -4.53 -12.02
N LYS A 124 21.49 -3.62 -11.12
CA LYS A 124 22.37 -3.85 -9.98
C LYS A 124 21.61 -4.10 -8.69
N GLY A 125 20.32 -3.77 -8.64
CA GLY A 125 19.55 -3.93 -7.42
C GLY A 125 18.20 -3.27 -7.45
N TYR A 126 17.53 -3.31 -6.31
CA TYR A 126 16.26 -2.62 -6.10
C TYR A 126 16.26 -1.86 -4.78
N LEU A 127 15.70 -0.65 -4.80
CA LEU A 127 15.44 0.15 -3.61
C LEU A 127 13.94 0.18 -3.34
N ILE A 128 13.55 -0.31 -2.17
CA ILE A 128 12.18 -0.21 -1.66
C ILE A 128 12.16 0.86 -0.58
N HIS A 129 11.20 1.77 -0.66
CA HIS A 129 11.07 2.93 0.21
C HIS A 129 9.61 3.09 0.66
N TRP A 130 9.38 3.19 1.97
CA TRP A 130 8.08 3.53 2.54
C TRP A 130 8.22 4.62 3.58
N GLN A 131 7.31 5.59 3.57
CA GLN A 131 7.39 6.76 4.42
C GLN A 131 6.02 7.10 5.00
N TYR A 132 5.99 7.47 6.28
CA TYR A 132 4.85 8.14 6.92
C TYR A 132 5.39 9.32 7.74
N GLU A 133 4.87 10.52 7.48
CA GLU A 133 5.40 11.77 8.06
C GLU A 133 6.93 11.87 7.88
N THR A 134 7.67 11.98 8.99
CA THR A 134 9.14 12.00 9.02
C THR A 134 9.76 10.62 9.19
N ASN A 135 8.95 9.58 9.42
CA ASN A 135 9.42 8.21 9.58
C ASN A 135 9.63 7.56 8.22
N ILE A 136 10.87 7.18 7.95
CA ILE A 136 11.27 6.55 6.70
C ILE A 136 11.79 5.15 6.99
N GLY A 137 11.31 4.18 6.21
CA GLY A 137 11.89 2.85 6.15
C GLY A 137 12.27 2.54 4.72
N CYS A 138 13.40 1.85 4.55
CA CYS A 138 13.82 1.41 3.25
C CYS A 138 14.64 0.13 3.30
N ARG A 139 14.72 -0.53 2.13
CA ARG A 139 15.55 -1.69 1.87
C ARG A 139 16.22 -1.55 0.53
N LEU A 140 17.52 -1.80 0.51
CA LEU A 140 18.32 -1.83 -0.69
C LEU A 140 18.81 -3.26 -0.91
N PHE A 141 18.45 -3.84 -2.04
CA PHE A 141 18.88 -5.17 -2.44
C PHE A 141 19.95 -5.05 -3.51
N HIS A 142 21.12 -5.66 -3.29
CA HIS A 142 22.21 -5.72 -4.25
C HIS A 142 22.20 -7.06 -4.96
N PHE A 143 22.22 -7.04 -6.29
CA PHE A 143 22.03 -8.21 -7.13
C PHE A 143 23.29 -8.58 -7.90
N ASN A 144 23.44 -9.87 -8.17
CA ASN A 144 24.50 -10.39 -9.01
C ASN A 144 24.18 -10.15 -10.49
N SER A 145 24.76 -9.09 -11.06
CA SER A 145 24.60 -8.77 -12.48
C SER A 145 25.21 -9.82 -13.43
N SER A 146 25.93 -10.83 -12.94
CA SER A 146 26.44 -11.92 -13.79
C SER A 146 25.35 -12.95 -14.15
N ASN A 147 24.25 -13.01 -13.39
CA ASN A 147 23.18 -14.00 -13.57
C ASN A 147 21.96 -13.40 -14.28
N THR A 148 22.21 -12.69 -15.39
CA THR A 148 21.20 -11.87 -16.09
C THR A 148 20.06 -12.68 -16.71
N LEU A 149 20.28 -13.96 -17.03
CA LEU A 149 19.26 -14.81 -17.65
C LEU A 149 18.10 -15.14 -16.69
N LEU A 150 18.39 -15.35 -15.41
CA LEU A 150 17.36 -15.58 -14.40
C LEU A 150 16.50 -14.33 -14.15
N LEU A 151 17.02 -13.12 -14.42
CA LEU A 151 16.27 -11.88 -14.23
C LEU A 151 15.17 -11.66 -15.28
N GLN A 152 15.14 -12.37 -16.40
CA GLN A 152 14.21 -12.08 -17.50
C GLN A 152 12.73 -12.37 -17.19
N LYS A 153 12.43 -13.24 -16.24
CA LYS A 153 11.06 -13.77 -16.01
C LYS A 153 10.62 -13.81 -14.55
N VAL A 154 11.45 -13.29 -13.65
CA VAL A 154 11.17 -13.42 -12.22
C VAL A 154 10.29 -12.28 -11.69
N ARG A 155 9.42 -12.64 -10.74
CA ARG A 155 8.70 -11.73 -9.87
C ARG A 155 9.33 -11.74 -8.49
N PHE A 156 9.48 -10.56 -7.91
CA PHE A 156 9.99 -10.36 -6.57
C PHE A 156 8.86 -10.01 -5.61
N TYR A 157 8.99 -10.44 -4.36
CA TYR A 157 8.08 -10.11 -3.27
C TYR A 157 8.87 -9.80 -2.02
N TYR A 158 8.50 -8.73 -1.33
CA TYR A 158 9.08 -8.35 -0.05
C TYR A 158 7.98 -7.97 0.95
N ASP A 159 8.00 -8.61 2.12
CA ASP A 159 6.97 -8.46 3.15
C ASP A 159 7.46 -7.54 4.27
N ILE A 160 6.79 -6.40 4.43
CA ILE A 160 6.89 -5.52 5.58
C ILE A 160 5.87 -6.02 6.62
N GLN A 161 6.36 -6.71 7.65
CA GLN A 161 5.47 -7.36 8.63
C GLN A 161 4.74 -6.37 9.55
N TYR A 162 5.40 -5.30 9.99
CA TYR A 162 4.83 -4.39 10.99
C TYR A 162 4.91 -2.94 10.52
N LEU A 163 3.75 -2.34 10.25
CA LEU A 163 3.59 -0.91 10.08
C LEU A 163 3.24 -0.29 11.44
N TYR A 164 4.22 0.38 12.04
CA TYR A 164 4.16 0.80 13.44
C TYR A 164 3.21 1.96 13.73
N ALA A 165 2.86 2.77 12.72
CA ALA A 165 2.00 3.92 12.93
C ALA A 165 0.55 3.54 12.60
N SER A 166 -0.22 3.25 13.64
CA SER A 166 -1.65 2.96 13.56
C SER A 166 -2.42 4.10 12.86
N GLY A 167 -3.21 3.80 11.84
CA GLY A 167 -4.01 4.81 11.12
C GLY A 167 -3.21 5.71 10.17
N ALA A 168 -1.92 5.43 9.98
CA ALA A 168 -1.03 6.25 9.20
C ALA A 168 -1.23 6.09 7.69
N ASN A 169 -0.93 7.18 6.97
CA ASN A 169 -0.86 7.20 5.52
C ASN A 169 0.60 7.02 5.08
N TYR A 170 0.90 5.83 4.57
CA TYR A 170 2.19 5.49 4.01
C TYR A 170 2.24 5.80 2.51
N ILE A 171 3.40 6.31 2.09
CA ILE A 171 3.75 6.48 0.69
C ILE A 171 4.81 5.43 0.36
N VAL A 172 4.48 4.50 -0.53
CA VAL A 172 5.36 3.39 -0.93
C VAL A 172 5.88 3.61 -2.33
N ARG A 173 7.20 3.46 -2.50
CA ARG A 173 7.93 3.61 -3.76
C ARG A 173 8.95 2.48 -3.92
N ALA A 174 9.17 2.07 -5.16
CA ALA A 174 10.15 1.04 -5.50
C ALA A 174 10.88 1.41 -6.78
N TYR A 175 12.19 1.18 -6.80
CA TYR A 175 13.09 1.59 -7.87
C TYR A 175 14.03 0.44 -8.25
N SER A 176 14.28 0.25 -9.54
CA SER A 176 15.40 -0.53 -10.04
C SER A 176 16.64 0.35 -10.13
N ILE A 177 17.78 -0.15 -9.65
CA ILE A 177 19.08 0.51 -9.74
C ILE A 177 19.80 -0.05 -10.95
N LEU A 178 20.16 0.80 -11.90
CA LEU A 178 20.85 0.44 -13.13
C LEU A 178 22.28 0.98 -13.14
N SER A 179 23.20 0.26 -13.80
CA SER A 179 24.53 0.76 -14.12
C SER A 179 24.48 1.98 -15.06
N SER A 180 25.56 2.77 -15.07
CA SER A 180 25.74 3.93 -15.98
C SER A 180 25.66 3.58 -17.46
N GLU A 181 25.86 2.31 -17.81
CA GLU A 181 25.84 1.79 -19.17
C GLU A 181 24.41 1.62 -19.74
N ALA A 182 23.39 1.66 -18.87
CA ALA A 182 22.00 1.55 -19.31
C ALA A 182 21.58 2.78 -20.13
N LYS A 183 21.13 2.54 -21.37
CA LYS A 183 20.48 3.57 -22.19
C LYS A 183 19.03 3.73 -21.74
N GLY A 184 18.60 4.97 -21.50
CA GLY A 184 17.26 5.28 -20.99
C GLY A 184 17.33 5.73 -19.53
N LYS A 185 17.80 6.96 -19.30
CA LYS A 185 17.59 7.66 -18.03
C LYS A 185 16.13 8.12 -18.02
N GLU A 186 15.24 7.30 -17.51
CA GLU A 186 13.87 7.76 -17.26
C GLU A 186 13.85 8.60 -15.97
N GLU A 187 13.10 9.70 -16.00
CA GLU A 187 12.90 10.56 -14.84
C GLU A 187 12.25 9.78 -13.68
N ILE A 188 12.64 10.12 -12.46
CA ILE A 188 12.01 9.67 -11.23
C ILE A 188 10.59 10.25 -11.19
N ASP A 189 9.62 9.55 -11.78
CA ASP A 189 8.22 9.94 -11.71
C ASP A 189 7.65 9.67 -10.30
N ASN A 190 6.77 10.57 -9.86
CA ASN A 190 6.20 10.68 -8.51
C ASN A 190 5.14 9.61 -8.18
N SER A 191 4.92 8.61 -9.03
CA SER A 191 3.83 7.66 -8.79
C SER A 191 4.17 6.75 -7.61
N ALA A 192 3.57 7.11 -6.48
CA ALA A 192 3.62 6.36 -5.25
C ALA A 192 2.25 5.75 -4.99
N LEU A 193 2.25 4.61 -4.31
CA LEU A 193 1.01 4.03 -3.81
C LEU A 193 0.77 4.58 -2.40
N MET A 194 -0.44 5.09 -2.19
CA MET A 194 -0.88 5.52 -0.87
C MET A 194 -1.53 4.34 -0.17
N LEU A 195 -1.06 4.03 1.02
CA LEU A 195 -1.63 3.04 1.92
C LEU A 195 -2.10 3.76 3.18
N ARG A 196 -3.37 3.65 3.54
CA ARG A 196 -3.83 3.98 4.88
C ARG A 196 -3.91 2.68 5.68
N SER A 197 -3.09 2.57 6.72
CA SER A 197 -3.02 1.37 7.57
C SER A 197 -4.09 1.36 8.66
N PHE A 198 -4.56 0.18 9.05
CA PHE A 198 -5.48 0.01 10.18
C PHE A 198 -4.74 0.05 11.54
N PRO A 199 -5.43 0.38 12.65
CA PRO A 199 -4.84 0.34 13.98
C PRO A 199 -4.56 -1.08 14.46
N MET A 200 -3.39 -1.33 15.06
CA MET A 200 -3.13 -2.61 15.73
C MET A 200 -4.25 -2.92 16.73
N TYR A 201 -4.83 -4.11 16.65
CA TYR A 201 -5.93 -4.54 17.51
C TYR A 201 -5.62 -5.89 18.17
N LYS A 202 -6.17 -6.10 19.36
CA LYS A 202 -6.03 -7.37 20.08
C LYS A 202 -6.82 -8.46 19.34
N TYR A 203 -6.29 -9.66 19.23
CA TYR A 203 -7.03 -10.80 18.65
C TYR A 203 -8.31 -11.08 19.47
N ALA A 204 -9.41 -11.38 18.79
CA ALA A 204 -10.76 -11.45 19.36
C ALA A 204 -11.26 -10.13 20.01
N ALA A 205 -10.79 -8.98 19.51
CA ALA A 205 -11.38 -7.68 19.83
C ALA A 205 -12.79 -7.53 19.24
N ASP A 206 -13.54 -6.58 19.79
CA ASP A 206 -14.82 -6.12 19.27
C ASP A 206 -14.71 -5.73 17.77
N PRO A 207 -15.58 -6.22 16.86
CA PRO A 207 -15.57 -5.83 15.45
C PRO A 207 -15.60 -4.31 15.24
N ALA A 208 -16.16 -3.56 16.18
CA ALA A 208 -16.14 -2.10 16.17
C ALA A 208 -14.74 -1.47 16.19
N LEU A 209 -13.76 -2.16 16.78
CA LEU A 209 -12.38 -1.69 16.89
C LEU A 209 -11.55 -2.01 15.64
N TRP A 210 -12.11 -2.78 14.72
CA TRP A 210 -11.48 -3.09 13.45
C TRP A 210 -11.75 -2.00 12.41
N SER A 211 -10.75 -1.74 11.58
CA SER A 211 -10.85 -0.85 10.42
C SER A 211 -10.09 -1.50 9.26
N PRO A 212 -10.53 -1.33 8.01
CA PRO A 212 -9.79 -1.86 6.87
C PRO A 212 -8.59 -0.95 6.55
N SER A 213 -7.49 -1.53 6.08
CA SER A 213 -6.46 -0.76 5.35
C SER A 213 -6.95 -0.48 3.93
N VAL A 214 -6.53 0.64 3.34
CA VAL A 214 -6.86 1.02 1.95
C VAL A 214 -5.60 1.31 1.17
N ILE A 215 -5.45 0.70 0.00
CA ILE A 215 -4.37 0.92 -0.97
C ILE A 215 -4.97 1.56 -2.22
N LEU A 216 -4.35 2.64 -2.68
CA LEU A 216 -4.80 3.40 -3.83
C LEU A 216 -3.78 3.34 -4.97
N LYS A 217 -4.26 3.00 -6.17
CA LYS A 217 -3.49 3.07 -7.42
C LYS A 217 -4.23 3.93 -8.43
N THR A 218 -3.59 5.01 -8.87
CA THR A 218 -4.16 5.94 -9.85
C THR A 218 -3.55 5.70 -11.23
N SER A 219 -4.33 5.99 -12.28
CA SER A 219 -3.89 5.93 -13.66
C SER A 219 -4.10 7.28 -14.35
N PRO A 220 -3.15 7.73 -15.19
CA PRO A 220 -3.32 8.95 -16.00
C PRO A 220 -4.46 8.84 -17.02
N LYS A 221 -5.01 7.64 -17.24
CA LYS A 221 -6.21 7.40 -18.07
C LYS A 221 -7.53 7.74 -17.36
N GLY A 222 -7.48 8.36 -16.18
CA GLY A 222 -8.68 8.70 -15.42
C GLY A 222 -9.30 7.50 -14.70
N SER A 223 -8.48 6.67 -14.08
CA SER A 223 -8.97 5.59 -13.20
C SER A 223 -8.28 5.57 -11.84
N ILE A 224 -9.04 5.10 -10.85
CA ILE A 224 -8.57 4.84 -9.48
C ILE A 224 -8.97 3.39 -9.15
N GLU A 225 -7.98 2.56 -8.87
CA GLU A 225 -8.15 1.25 -8.25
C GLU A 225 -8.01 1.41 -6.73
N VAL A 226 -8.99 0.88 -6.01
CA VAL A 226 -9.02 0.86 -4.55
C VAL A 226 -8.99 -0.59 -4.11
N LYS A 227 -7.91 -0.97 -3.42
CA LYS A 227 -7.83 -2.25 -2.72
C LYS A 227 -7.98 -2.01 -1.23
N PHE A 228 -8.59 -2.95 -0.51
CA PHE A 228 -8.75 -2.81 0.93
C PHE A 228 -8.76 -4.16 1.62
N THR A 229 -8.31 -4.21 2.87
CA THR A 229 -8.31 -5.45 3.64
C THR A 229 -9.73 -5.81 4.08
N LEU A 230 -10.16 -7.04 3.83
CA LEU A 230 -11.43 -7.59 4.31
C LEU A 230 -11.39 -7.79 5.83
N SER A 231 -12.58 -7.92 6.42
CA SER A 231 -12.71 -8.17 7.85
C SER A 231 -12.17 -9.55 8.21
N PRO A 232 -11.64 -9.72 9.43
CA PRO A 232 -11.37 -11.04 10.00
C PRO A 232 -12.61 -11.96 9.89
N PRO A 233 -12.45 -13.25 9.52
CA PRO A 233 -13.57 -14.16 9.30
C PRO A 233 -14.52 -14.26 10.50
N GLU A 234 -13.97 -14.15 11.71
CA GLU A 234 -14.72 -14.18 12.96
C GLU A 234 -15.73 -13.03 13.11
N PHE A 235 -15.61 -11.96 12.32
CA PHE A 235 -16.55 -10.83 12.34
C PHE A 235 -17.65 -10.96 11.29
N GLU A 236 -17.53 -11.86 10.32
CA GLU A 236 -18.53 -12.10 9.28
C GLU A 236 -18.96 -10.86 8.45
N LEU A 237 -18.16 -9.77 8.46
CA LEU A 237 -18.45 -8.56 7.68
C LEU A 237 -17.97 -8.73 6.23
N THR A 238 -18.90 -9.06 5.34
CA THR A 238 -18.63 -9.39 3.93
C THR A 238 -19.04 -8.30 2.94
N GLN A 239 -19.75 -7.27 3.40
CA GLN A 239 -20.30 -6.20 2.58
C GLN A 239 -19.64 -4.87 2.91
N PHE A 240 -19.27 -4.12 1.87
CA PHE A 240 -18.58 -2.83 2.01
C PHE A 240 -19.14 -1.84 1.01
N ARG A 241 -19.34 -0.59 1.45
CA ARG A 241 -19.64 0.54 0.57
C ARG A 241 -18.40 1.41 0.43
N ILE A 242 -17.97 1.61 -0.81
CA ILE A 242 -16.83 2.42 -1.17
C ILE A 242 -17.34 3.65 -1.92
N GLN A 243 -17.16 4.82 -1.32
CA GLN A 243 -17.59 6.10 -1.87
C GLN A 243 -16.37 6.92 -2.29
N LEU A 244 -16.44 7.48 -3.49
CA LEU A 244 -15.46 8.40 -4.04
C LEU A 244 -15.99 9.82 -3.87
N VAL A 245 -15.31 10.61 -3.05
CA VAL A 245 -15.59 12.05 -2.86
C VAL A 245 -14.67 12.84 -3.78
N LYS A 246 -15.22 13.85 -4.45
CA LYS A 246 -14.52 14.69 -5.42
C LYS A 246 -14.53 16.14 -4.92
N TYR A 247 -13.37 16.77 -4.82
CA TYR A 247 -13.23 18.08 -4.18
C TYR A 247 -14.05 19.18 -4.87
N SER A 248 -14.08 19.19 -6.21
CA SER A 248 -14.83 20.20 -6.98
C SER A 248 -16.34 19.92 -7.13
N TYR A 249 -16.86 18.83 -6.56
CA TYR A 249 -18.27 18.45 -6.70
C TYR A 249 -19.13 19.04 -5.56
N ASP A 250 -19.26 18.30 -4.47
CA ASP A 250 -19.90 18.68 -3.22
C ASP A 250 -19.23 17.84 -2.13
N LEU A 251 -18.57 18.49 -1.18
CA LEU A 251 -17.78 17.81 -0.15
C LEU A 251 -18.66 17.00 0.82
N ASN A 252 -19.96 17.30 0.91
CA ASN A 252 -20.89 16.59 1.78
C ASN A 252 -21.50 15.35 1.10
N ASN A 253 -21.27 15.16 -0.20
CA ASN A 253 -21.83 14.07 -0.98
C ASN A 253 -20.75 13.26 -1.69
N TYR A 254 -21.06 12.01 -1.98
CA TYR A 254 -20.18 11.19 -2.82
C TYR A 254 -20.41 11.49 -4.30
N TYR A 255 -19.33 11.55 -5.07
CA TYR A 255 -19.39 11.72 -6.51
C TYR A 255 -19.74 10.39 -7.21
N LYS A 256 -19.17 9.28 -6.75
CA LYS A 256 -19.49 7.90 -7.18
C LYS A 256 -19.46 6.97 -5.97
N ALA A 257 -20.18 5.86 -6.03
CA ALA A 257 -20.09 4.81 -5.02
C ALA A 257 -20.14 3.43 -5.69
N GLN A 258 -19.53 2.44 -5.05
CA GLN A 258 -19.61 1.03 -5.42
C GLN A 258 -19.78 0.20 -4.16
N ASP A 259 -20.67 -0.78 -4.23
CA ASP A 259 -20.86 -1.76 -3.17
C ASP A 259 -20.07 -3.02 -3.54
N TYR A 260 -19.26 -3.51 -2.61
CA TYR A 260 -18.49 -4.74 -2.74
C TYR A 260 -19.11 -5.82 -1.86
N HIS A 261 -19.24 -7.02 -2.43
CA HIS A 261 -19.72 -8.22 -1.76
C HIS A 261 -18.66 -9.29 -1.94
N GLY A 262 -17.97 -9.63 -0.86
CA GLY A 262 -16.92 -10.64 -0.85
C GLY A 262 -17.33 -11.90 -0.11
N ASN A 263 -16.50 -12.93 -0.22
CA ASN A 263 -16.52 -14.05 0.70
C ASN A 263 -15.79 -13.67 2.00
N LEU A 264 -15.91 -14.51 3.03
CA LEU A 264 -15.08 -14.39 4.23
C LEU A 264 -13.60 -14.42 3.84
N TYR A 265 -12.82 -13.59 4.53
CA TYR A 265 -11.37 -13.53 4.37
C TYR A 265 -10.74 -14.92 4.36
N THR A 266 -9.78 -15.12 3.45
CA THR A 266 -8.81 -16.22 3.56
C THR A 266 -7.41 -15.62 3.58
N PRO A 267 -6.40 -16.28 4.18
CA PRO A 267 -5.01 -15.82 4.12
C PRO A 267 -4.50 -15.59 2.69
N SER A 268 -5.07 -16.29 1.71
CA SER A 268 -4.77 -16.14 0.28
C SER A 268 -5.48 -14.97 -0.41
N GLU A 269 -6.61 -14.50 0.13
CA GLU A 269 -7.41 -13.40 -0.43
C GLU A 269 -7.77 -12.39 0.67
N PRO A 270 -6.80 -11.59 1.14
CA PRO A 270 -7.05 -10.60 2.17
C PRO A 270 -7.88 -9.41 1.70
N GLU A 271 -8.11 -9.27 0.39
CA GLU A 271 -8.39 -7.98 -0.23
C GLU A 271 -9.70 -7.96 -1.03
N GLY A 272 -10.49 -6.91 -0.80
CA GLY A 272 -11.49 -6.45 -1.75
C GLY A 272 -10.87 -5.46 -2.73
N VAL A 273 -11.36 -5.48 -3.98
CA VAL A 273 -10.88 -4.58 -5.05
C VAL A 273 -12.06 -3.95 -5.77
N VAL A 274 -12.02 -2.64 -5.95
CA VAL A 274 -13.00 -1.88 -6.76
C VAL A 274 -12.29 -0.88 -7.69
N HIS A 275 -12.92 -0.57 -8.82
CA HIS A 275 -12.35 0.32 -9.83
C HIS A 275 -13.30 1.47 -10.17
N PHE A 276 -12.85 2.70 -9.95
CA PHE A 276 -13.50 3.89 -10.48
C PHE A 276 -12.88 4.26 -11.82
N LEU A 277 -13.69 4.28 -12.87
CA LEU A 277 -13.28 4.58 -14.24
C LEU A 277 -13.86 5.93 -14.72
N ASN A 278 -13.32 6.45 -15.82
CA ASN A 278 -13.80 7.66 -16.49
C ASN A 278 -13.87 8.86 -15.53
N LEU A 279 -12.77 9.12 -14.83
CA LEU A 279 -12.60 10.23 -13.92
C LEU A 279 -11.85 11.38 -14.62
N THR A 280 -12.01 12.59 -14.10
CA THR A 280 -11.27 13.78 -14.56
C THR A 280 -10.21 14.17 -13.55
N SER A 281 -9.25 15.01 -13.95
CA SER A 281 -8.26 15.57 -13.02
C SER A 281 -8.95 16.32 -11.88
N ASP A 282 -8.63 15.96 -10.63
CA ASP A 282 -9.13 16.61 -9.41
C ASP A 282 -8.41 16.02 -8.17
N LEU A 283 -8.71 16.58 -7.00
CA LEU A 283 -8.49 15.96 -5.70
C LEU A 283 -9.65 15.02 -5.35
N TYR A 284 -9.30 13.81 -4.93
CA TYR A 284 -10.25 12.78 -4.53
C TYR A 284 -9.95 12.27 -3.12
N SER A 285 -10.97 11.77 -2.44
CA SER A 285 -10.85 10.99 -1.20
C SER A 285 -11.75 9.76 -1.29
N ILE A 286 -11.33 8.66 -0.69
CA ILE A 286 -12.12 7.44 -0.57
C ILE A 286 -12.69 7.37 0.84
N VAL A 287 -13.99 7.16 0.92
CA VAL A 287 -14.68 6.75 2.15
C VAL A 287 -15.04 5.29 1.99
N LEU A 288 -14.58 4.45 2.90
CA LEU A 288 -14.91 3.03 2.92
C LEU A 288 -15.59 2.69 4.25
N GLN A 289 -16.79 2.12 4.12
CA GLN A 289 -17.65 1.77 5.23
C GLN A 289 -18.03 0.28 5.17
N PRO A 290 -17.71 -0.52 6.20
CA PRO A 290 -18.30 -1.84 6.38
C PRO A 290 -19.82 -1.73 6.55
N ILE A 291 -20.57 -2.58 5.86
CA ILE A 291 -22.03 -2.68 6.02
C ILE A 291 -22.30 -3.79 7.02
N ASP A 292 -22.98 -3.45 8.12
CA ASP A 292 -23.42 -4.43 9.09
C ASP A 292 -24.69 -5.15 8.59
N PRO A 293 -24.62 -6.47 8.34
CA PRO A 293 -25.77 -7.25 7.87
C PRO A 293 -26.90 -7.34 8.91
N PHE A 294 -26.60 -7.13 10.19
CA PHE A 294 -27.51 -7.23 11.31
C PHE A 294 -27.91 -5.88 11.90
N SER A 295 -27.64 -4.78 11.18
CA SER A 295 -27.99 -3.40 11.60
C SER A 295 -29.45 -3.21 12.05
N ASN A 296 -30.37 -4.08 11.61
CA ASN A 296 -31.80 -4.04 11.95
C ASN A 296 -32.26 -5.18 12.88
N ILE A 297 -31.35 -6.02 13.38
CA ILE A 297 -31.69 -7.16 14.25
C ILE A 297 -31.25 -6.87 15.69
N GLU A 298 -32.21 -7.01 16.61
CA GLU A 298 -32.04 -6.71 18.03
C GLU A 298 -30.85 -7.47 18.63
N HIS A 299 -29.97 -6.76 19.35
CA HIS A 299 -28.79 -7.32 20.03
C HIS A 299 -27.80 -8.09 19.14
N GLN A 300 -27.90 -7.96 17.81
CA GLN A 300 -27.05 -8.69 16.85
C GLN A 300 -26.14 -7.78 16.03
N CYS A 301 -26.20 -6.46 16.24
CA CYS A 301 -25.30 -5.51 15.61
C CYS A 301 -23.84 -5.82 15.97
N LEU A 302 -23.03 -6.12 14.96
CA LEU A 302 -21.59 -6.42 15.10
C LEU A 302 -20.77 -5.14 15.27
N CYS A 303 -21.23 -4.08 14.61
CA CYS A 303 -20.54 -2.81 14.46
C CYS A 303 -21.15 -1.69 15.32
N TRP A 304 -22.06 -1.99 16.26
CA TRP A 304 -22.86 -0.94 16.89
C TRP A 304 -22.94 -1.05 18.41
N LYS A 305 -22.85 0.09 19.09
CA LYS A 305 -23.10 0.17 20.53
C LYS A 305 -24.60 0.22 20.77
N THR A 306 -25.09 -0.58 21.72
CA THR A 306 -26.46 -0.43 22.23
C THR A 306 -26.54 0.87 23.04
N ILE A 307 -27.29 1.87 22.54
CA ILE A 307 -27.57 3.10 23.31
C ILE A 307 -28.64 2.79 24.37
N SER A 308 -28.52 3.39 25.56
CA SER A 308 -29.56 3.27 26.59
C SER A 308 -30.89 3.86 26.11
N HIS A 309 -31.98 3.16 26.40
CA HIS A 309 -33.36 3.47 26.01
C HIS A 309 -33.80 4.95 26.20
N SER A 310 -33.17 5.70 27.11
CA SER A 310 -33.48 7.11 27.39
C SER A 310 -33.07 8.11 26.29
N MET A 311 -32.13 7.75 25.40
CA MET A 311 -31.65 8.62 24.32
C MET A 311 -32.26 8.29 22.95
N CYS A 312 -33.13 7.28 22.87
CA CYS A 312 -33.76 6.86 21.64
C CYS A 312 -35.21 6.45 21.92
N PRO A 313 -36.21 7.30 21.60
CA PRO A 313 -37.61 7.06 21.93
C PRO A 313 -38.30 6.00 21.05
N ALA A 314 -37.57 5.42 20.09
CA ALA A 314 -37.95 4.19 19.42
C ALA A 314 -36.95 3.11 19.84
N GLU A 315 -37.41 1.88 20.04
CA GLU A 315 -36.66 0.71 20.54
C GLU A 315 -35.53 0.22 19.60
N GLN A 316 -34.92 1.12 18.82
CA GLN A 316 -33.98 0.84 17.74
C GLN A 316 -32.88 1.90 17.75
N CYS A 317 -31.80 1.66 18.49
CA CYS A 317 -30.60 2.49 18.37
C CYS A 317 -29.37 1.64 18.65
N CYS A 318 -29.00 0.86 17.64
CA CYS A 318 -27.60 0.62 17.39
C CYS A 318 -26.98 1.98 16.99
N GLU A 319 -25.82 2.38 17.54
CA GLU A 319 -24.96 3.47 17.00
C GLU A 319 -23.74 2.90 16.28
N ASN A 320 -23.51 3.26 15.01
CA ASN A 320 -22.45 2.68 14.19
C ASN A 320 -21.09 3.14 14.75
N ILE A 321 -20.37 2.21 15.36
CA ILE A 321 -19.03 2.42 15.91
C ILE A 321 -17.95 1.75 15.08
N CYS A 322 -18.30 0.97 14.04
CA CYS A 322 -17.30 0.46 13.11
C CYS A 322 -16.58 1.63 12.45
N MET A 323 -15.26 1.68 12.66
CA MET A 323 -14.44 2.78 12.17
C MET A 323 -14.42 2.77 10.64
N MET A 324 -15.26 3.61 10.04
CA MET A 324 -15.13 3.99 8.63
C MET A 324 -13.73 4.54 8.39
N ILE A 325 -13.16 4.23 7.24
CA ILE A 325 -11.87 4.78 6.86
C ILE A 325 -12.07 5.83 5.77
N VAL A 326 -11.51 7.01 6.00
CA VAL A 326 -11.50 8.11 5.03
C VAL A 326 -10.07 8.34 4.62
N THR A 327 -9.70 8.24 3.34
CA THR A 327 -8.32 8.52 2.93
C THR A 327 -8.04 10.01 2.96
N GLN A 328 -6.76 10.40 3.06
CA GLN A 328 -6.40 11.78 2.76
C GLN A 328 -6.75 12.13 1.30
N TRP A 329 -6.86 13.42 1.02
CA TRP A 329 -7.02 13.91 -0.35
C TRP A 329 -5.79 13.53 -1.18
N PHE A 330 -6.03 12.96 -2.36
CA PHE A 330 -4.98 12.64 -3.32
C PHE A 330 -5.32 13.20 -4.69
N GLN A 331 -4.28 13.63 -5.41
CA GLN A 331 -4.41 14.22 -6.74
C GLN A 331 -4.49 13.12 -7.79
N LEU A 332 -5.52 13.17 -8.65
CA LEU A 332 -5.56 12.44 -9.92
C LEU A 332 -5.23 13.42 -11.05
N ASN A 333 -4.21 13.12 -11.83
CA ASN A 333 -3.84 13.88 -13.01
C ASN A 333 -4.14 13.04 -14.25
N VAL A 334 -5.20 13.41 -14.96
CA VAL A 334 -5.61 12.76 -16.20
C VAL A 334 -4.89 13.44 -17.35
N THR A 335 -4.12 12.66 -18.10
CA THR A 335 -3.59 13.14 -19.37
C THR A 335 -4.62 12.81 -20.44
N GLU A 336 -5.13 13.83 -21.13
CA GLU A 336 -5.92 13.58 -22.32
C GLU A 336 -5.03 12.82 -23.31
N THR A 337 -5.28 11.53 -23.50
CA THR A 337 -4.83 10.88 -24.73
C THR A 337 -5.51 11.65 -25.84
N SER A 338 -4.72 12.38 -26.63
CA SER A 338 -5.21 13.00 -27.86
C SER A 338 -6.09 11.98 -28.55
N LYS A 339 -7.35 12.34 -28.81
CA LYS A 339 -8.17 11.60 -29.73
C LYS A 339 -7.35 11.47 -31.01
N ALA A 340 -6.79 10.29 -31.27
CA ALA A 340 -6.36 9.98 -32.62
C ALA A 340 -7.58 10.27 -33.50
N PRO A 341 -7.46 11.10 -34.55
CA PRO A 341 -8.57 11.29 -35.47
C PRO A 341 -8.97 9.91 -35.95
N LEU A 342 -10.26 9.57 -35.81
CA LEU A 342 -10.82 8.45 -36.56
C LEU A 342 -10.38 8.64 -38.02
N PRO A 343 -9.75 7.65 -38.67
CA PRO A 343 -9.51 7.76 -40.08
C PRO A 343 -10.87 7.90 -40.76
N ASP A 344 -11.05 9.01 -41.48
CA ASP A 344 -12.12 9.17 -42.46
C ASP A 344 -11.96 8.05 -43.50
N VAL A 345 -12.64 6.93 -43.28
CA VAL A 345 -12.83 5.94 -44.33
C VAL A 345 -14.10 6.34 -45.08
N TYR A 346 -13.91 7.28 -46.00
CA TYR A 346 -14.67 7.25 -47.24
C TYR A 346 -14.25 5.99 -47.99
N GLN A 347 -15.14 4.99 -48.04
CA GLN A 347 -15.17 4.08 -49.17
C GLN A 347 -16.60 3.99 -49.71
N SER A 348 -16.72 4.58 -50.89
CA SER A 348 -17.76 4.41 -51.89
C SER A 348 -18.15 2.94 -52.04
N ILE A 349 -19.45 2.67 -51.88
CA ILE A 349 -20.03 1.43 -52.41
C ILE A 349 -20.17 1.63 -53.92
N ASP A 350 -19.24 1.03 -54.66
CA ASP A 350 -19.43 0.70 -56.08
C ASP A 350 -20.55 -0.35 -56.17
N THR A 351 -21.77 0.06 -56.48
CA THR A 351 -22.76 -0.84 -57.05
C THR A 351 -22.45 -1.02 -58.54
N LYS A 352 -21.75 -2.09 -58.87
CA LYS A 352 -21.83 -2.71 -60.20
C LYS A 352 -22.44 -4.10 -60.08
N ASN A 353 -23.50 -4.25 -60.87
CA ASN A 353 -24.24 -5.44 -61.28
C ASN A 353 -23.41 -6.71 -61.45
N GLU A 354 -24.04 -7.84 -61.11
CA GLU A 354 -24.18 -9.11 -61.87
C GLU A 354 -24.73 -10.13 -60.84
N THR A 355 -25.91 -10.74 -60.98
CA THR A 355 -26.56 -11.38 -62.13
C THR A 355 -28.08 -11.39 -61.97
#